data_AF-A0A0E3KDS9-F1
#
_entry.id   AF-A0A0E3KDS9-F1
#
_cell.length_a   1.000
_cell.length_b   1.000
_cell.length_c   1.000
_cell.angle_alpha   90.00
_cell.angle_beta   90.00
_cell.angle_gamma   90.00
#
_symmetry.space_group_name_H-M   'P 1'
#
loop_
_entity.id
_entity.type
_entity.pdbx_description
1 polymer ?
#
loop_
_entity_poly.entity_id
_entity_poly.type
_entity_poly.pdbx_seq_one_letter_code
_entity_poly.pdbx_strand_id
1 'polypeptide(L)'
;MNFITFAEKLGIDREAAIKVYRLFNGGYFESLYYSKPPILHKLREWPRKYLTKKLILIKNFQLNQAFEALIWADIIAIYGMSSKLIDRPLKYGILEKNIEYIYEEIKKYSLSNNFTDYPTTLSLDFIKVDFSPFIKDLTNKRMEEMKANDSEIINDIAYDSKLMEEIKIKYPWAKNVKRENAVRAFQLSERVNEFVEYIIPFIYYLAASKTLHFDYTLLSNTISDTIKLVEEEGSRAIKEQEMSSEYQRKVRELYQLIITTLNYF
;
A
#
# COMPACT_ATOMS: atom_id res chain seq x y z
N MET A 1 -4.14 8.76 -18.24
CA MET A 1 -4.34 10.17 -17.80
C MET A 1 -3.49 10.35 -16.55
N ASN A 2 -2.70 11.42 -16.43
CA ASN A 2 -1.91 11.67 -15.22
C ASN A 2 -2.64 12.62 -14.26
N PHE A 3 -2.17 12.72 -13.01
CA PHE A 3 -2.79 13.57 -11.98
C PHE A 3 -2.91 15.06 -12.37
N ILE A 4 -1.95 15.60 -13.13
CA ILE A 4 -1.97 17.01 -13.53
C ILE A 4 -3.15 17.28 -14.47
N THR A 5 -3.32 16.45 -15.50
CA THR A 5 -4.46 16.55 -16.42
C THR A 5 -5.79 16.31 -15.70
N PHE A 6 -5.80 15.46 -14.68
CA PHE A 6 -6.95 15.24 -13.82
C PHE A 6 -7.32 16.52 -13.04
N ALA A 7 -6.35 17.17 -12.40
CA ALA A 7 -6.55 18.40 -11.64
C ALA A 7 -6.99 19.56 -12.54
N GLU A 8 -6.41 19.70 -13.73
CA GLU A 8 -6.81 20.73 -14.70
C GLU A 8 -8.29 20.60 -15.11
N LYS A 9 -8.80 19.36 -15.25
CA LYS A 9 -10.22 19.11 -15.54
C LYS A 9 -11.16 19.47 -14.39
N LEU A 10 -10.67 19.48 -13.15
CA LEU A 10 -11.38 20.00 -11.98
C LEU A 10 -11.34 21.55 -11.91
N GLY A 11 -10.67 22.22 -12.86
CA GLY A 11 -10.46 23.66 -12.82
C GLY A 11 -9.37 24.10 -11.86
N ILE A 12 -8.52 23.16 -11.41
CA ILE A 12 -7.41 23.44 -10.51
C ILE A 12 -6.21 23.94 -11.32
N ASP A 13 -5.53 24.96 -10.79
CA ASP A 13 -4.33 25.51 -11.40
C ASP A 13 -3.23 24.44 -11.59
N ARG A 14 -2.63 24.44 -12.79
CA ARG A 14 -1.62 23.46 -13.20
C ARG A 14 -0.37 23.52 -12.32
N GLU A 15 0.10 24.72 -11.97
CA GLU A 15 1.31 24.88 -11.16
C GLU A 15 1.07 24.39 -9.73
N ALA A 16 -0.11 24.68 -9.17
CA ALA A 16 -0.54 24.17 -7.88
C ALA A 16 -0.59 22.63 -7.88
N ALA A 17 -1.18 22.02 -8.91
CA ALA A 17 -1.22 20.57 -9.08
C ALA A 17 0.19 19.96 -9.17
N ILE A 18 1.09 20.53 -9.99
CA ILE A 18 2.47 20.07 -10.12
C ILE A 18 3.20 20.15 -8.77
N LYS A 19 3.04 21.26 -8.06
CA LYS A 19 3.70 21.47 -6.77
C LYS A 19 3.24 20.46 -5.73
N VAL A 20 1.93 20.26 -5.57
CA VAL A 20 1.38 19.27 -4.63
C VAL A 20 1.83 17.86 -4.99
N TYR A 21 1.72 17.48 -6.25
CA TYR A 21 2.13 16.16 -6.72
C TYR A 21 3.61 15.88 -6.41
N ARG A 22 4.50 16.86 -6.63
CA ARG A 22 5.92 16.75 -6.23
C ARG A 22 6.12 16.69 -4.72
N LEU A 23 5.42 17.52 -3.95
CA LEU A 23 5.57 17.56 -2.49
C LEU A 23 5.25 16.20 -1.85
N PHE A 24 4.20 15.55 -2.33
CA PHE A 24 3.70 14.28 -1.80
C PHE A 24 4.11 13.07 -2.66
N ASN A 25 5.11 13.21 -3.54
CA ASN A 25 5.63 12.13 -4.38
C ASN A 25 4.50 11.33 -5.07
N GLY A 26 3.55 12.07 -5.64
CA GLY A 26 2.39 11.58 -6.38
C GLY A 26 1.36 10.77 -5.59
N GLY A 27 1.36 10.85 -4.25
CA GLY A 27 0.36 10.16 -3.44
C GLY A 27 0.54 8.64 -3.42
N TYR A 28 -0.42 7.92 -2.88
CA TYR A 28 -0.47 6.47 -2.82
C TYR A 28 -0.70 5.82 -4.18
N PHE A 29 -1.39 6.46 -5.13
CA PHE A 29 -1.52 5.94 -6.49
C PHE A 29 -0.16 5.62 -7.09
N GLU A 30 0.78 6.58 -7.09
CA GLU A 30 2.13 6.35 -7.59
C GLU A 30 2.90 5.33 -6.76
N SER A 31 2.74 5.35 -5.43
CA SER A 31 3.37 4.34 -4.56
C SER A 31 2.93 2.92 -4.92
N LEU A 32 1.65 2.73 -5.26
CA LEU A 32 1.07 1.44 -5.61
C LEU A 32 1.47 1.05 -7.04
N TYR A 33 1.33 1.96 -8.00
CA TYR A 33 1.58 1.72 -9.42
C TYR A 33 3.02 1.24 -9.67
N TYR A 34 4.00 1.87 -9.04
CA TYR A 34 5.41 1.49 -9.17
C TYR A 34 5.91 0.48 -8.14
N SER A 35 5.04 -0.01 -7.25
CA SER A 35 5.45 -1.02 -6.28
C SER A 35 5.71 -2.37 -6.93
N LYS A 36 6.72 -3.07 -6.40
CA LYS A 36 6.85 -4.50 -6.57
C LYS A 36 5.87 -5.22 -5.64
N PRO A 37 5.43 -6.44 -5.98
CA PRO A 37 4.65 -7.27 -5.08
C PRO A 37 5.30 -7.46 -3.70
N PRO A 38 4.51 -7.47 -2.60
CA PRO A 38 3.07 -7.31 -2.52
C PRO A 38 2.66 -5.83 -2.54
N ILE A 39 1.93 -5.40 -3.57
CA ILE A 39 1.55 -4.01 -3.86
C ILE A 39 0.80 -3.39 -2.67
N LEU A 40 -0.17 -4.12 -2.13
CA LEU A 40 -1.02 -3.66 -1.04
C LEU A 40 -0.26 -3.40 0.28
N HIS A 41 0.94 -3.97 0.46
CA HIS A 41 1.79 -3.67 1.61
C HIS A 41 2.16 -2.18 1.68
N LYS A 42 2.15 -1.44 0.55
CA LYS A 42 2.35 0.01 0.55
C LYS A 42 1.26 0.79 1.28
N LEU A 43 0.08 0.20 1.47
CA LEU A 43 -1.01 0.82 2.23
C LEU A 43 -0.82 0.67 3.73
N ARG A 44 0.05 -0.23 4.21
CA ARG A 44 0.24 -0.51 5.64
C ARG A 44 0.42 0.72 6.52
N GLU A 45 1.10 1.75 6.01
CA GLU A 45 1.33 3.00 6.75
C GLU A 45 0.26 4.08 6.49
N TRP A 46 -0.89 3.75 5.87
CA TRP A 46 -1.94 4.72 5.61
C TRP A 46 -2.42 5.41 6.90
N PRO A 47 -2.58 6.75 6.96
CA PRO A 47 -2.38 7.75 5.90
C PRO A 47 -1.04 8.53 6.00
N ARG A 48 0.00 7.94 6.60
CA ARG A 48 1.29 8.58 6.96
C ARG A 48 1.97 9.37 5.86
N LYS A 49 1.87 8.96 4.58
CA LYS A 49 2.43 9.71 3.43
C LYS A 49 1.94 11.16 3.37
N TYR A 50 0.76 11.45 3.90
CA TYR A 50 0.18 12.79 3.99
C TYR A 50 0.57 13.54 5.27
N LEU A 51 0.98 12.83 6.31
CA LEU A 51 1.30 13.38 7.63
C LEU A 51 2.77 13.79 7.70
N THR A 52 3.11 14.91 7.05
CA THR A 52 4.49 15.38 6.96
C THR A 52 4.61 16.87 7.24
N LYS A 53 5.83 17.33 7.62
CA LYS A 53 6.12 18.76 7.78
C LYS A 53 5.86 19.59 6.53
N LYS A 54 5.74 18.98 5.35
CA LYS A 54 5.45 19.67 4.09
C LYS A 54 4.03 20.24 4.03
N LEU A 55 3.12 19.84 4.93
CA LEU A 55 1.77 20.39 5.03
C LEU A 55 1.78 21.92 5.20
N ILE A 56 2.78 22.48 5.87
CA ILE A 56 2.95 23.94 6.02
C ILE A 56 3.13 24.68 4.70
N LEU A 57 3.43 23.97 3.61
CA LEU A 57 3.62 24.55 2.28
C LEU A 57 2.30 24.67 1.51
N ILE A 58 1.21 24.10 2.03
CA ILE A 58 -0.14 24.12 1.46
C ILE A 58 -0.91 25.30 2.05
N LYS A 59 -0.46 26.51 1.74
CA LYS A 59 -0.91 27.75 2.41
C LYS A 59 -2.05 28.48 1.71
N ASN A 60 -2.25 28.24 0.42
CA ASN A 60 -3.23 28.98 -0.37
C ASN A 60 -4.35 28.05 -0.85
N PHE A 61 -5.45 28.67 -1.28
CA PHE A 61 -6.64 27.95 -1.71
C PHE A 61 -6.37 26.96 -2.86
N GLN A 62 -5.63 27.37 -3.89
CA GLN A 62 -5.31 26.52 -5.04
C GLN A 62 -4.48 25.29 -4.67
N LEU A 63 -3.51 25.44 -3.76
CA LEU A 63 -2.71 24.32 -3.25
C LEU A 63 -3.55 23.39 -2.39
N ASN A 64 -4.49 23.92 -1.61
CA ASN A 64 -5.41 23.10 -0.83
C ASN A 64 -6.36 22.30 -1.75
N GLN A 65 -6.90 22.92 -2.80
CA GLN A 65 -7.69 22.22 -3.82
C GLN A 65 -6.90 21.10 -4.50
N ALA A 66 -5.67 21.38 -4.92
CA ALA A 66 -4.79 20.37 -5.52
C ALA A 66 -4.48 19.23 -4.54
N PHE A 67 -4.26 19.54 -3.26
CA PHE A 67 -4.00 18.56 -2.21
C PHE A 67 -5.20 17.65 -1.95
N GLU A 68 -6.38 18.25 -1.83
CA GLU A 68 -7.62 17.48 -1.68
C GLU A 68 -7.89 16.59 -2.89
N ALA A 69 -7.71 17.12 -4.10
CA ALA A 69 -7.88 16.35 -5.33
C ALA A 69 -6.92 15.15 -5.41
N LEU A 70 -5.69 15.27 -4.89
CA LEU A 70 -4.74 14.17 -4.80
C LEU A 70 -5.23 13.06 -3.86
N ILE A 71 -5.75 13.43 -2.68
CA ILE A 71 -6.28 12.47 -1.71
C ILE A 71 -7.49 11.74 -2.31
N TRP A 72 -8.41 12.47 -2.93
CA TRP A 72 -9.57 11.86 -3.60
C TRP A 72 -9.17 10.92 -4.73
N ALA A 73 -8.21 11.31 -5.57
CA ALA A 73 -7.69 10.46 -6.63
C ALA A 73 -7.16 9.13 -6.09
N ASP A 74 -6.40 9.17 -4.99
CA ASP A 74 -5.90 7.96 -4.33
C ASP A 74 -7.03 7.08 -3.78
N ILE A 75 -7.96 7.66 -3.01
CA ILE A 75 -9.05 6.92 -2.39
C ILE A 75 -9.91 6.27 -3.49
N ILE A 76 -10.29 7.04 -4.51
CA ILE A 76 -11.10 6.52 -5.63
C ILE A 76 -10.33 5.46 -6.41
N ALA A 77 -9.02 5.63 -6.63
CA ALA A 77 -8.21 4.63 -7.31
C ALA A 77 -8.12 3.32 -6.50
N ILE A 78 -7.87 3.40 -5.19
CA ILE A 78 -7.78 2.24 -4.28
C ILE A 78 -9.12 1.51 -4.20
N TYR A 79 -10.21 2.22 -3.91
CA TYR A 79 -11.54 1.61 -3.82
C TYR A 79 -12.03 1.13 -5.18
N GLY A 80 -11.83 1.92 -6.24
CA GLY A 80 -12.26 1.58 -7.59
C GLY A 80 -11.54 0.36 -8.14
N MET A 81 -10.26 0.20 -7.83
CA MET A 81 -9.50 -1.01 -8.12
C MET A 81 -10.14 -2.23 -7.44
N SER A 82 -10.42 -2.17 -6.13
CA SER A 82 -11.04 -3.27 -5.40
C SER A 82 -12.44 -3.58 -5.90
N SER A 83 -13.27 -2.56 -6.10
CA SER A 83 -14.61 -2.65 -6.68
C SER A 83 -14.61 -3.38 -8.02
N LYS A 84 -13.66 -3.04 -8.90
CA LYS A 84 -13.51 -3.69 -10.20
C LYS A 84 -13.02 -5.13 -10.10
N LEU A 85 -12.13 -5.44 -9.16
CA LEU A 85 -11.60 -6.80 -8.97
C LEU A 85 -12.66 -7.78 -8.46
N ILE A 86 -13.59 -7.32 -7.62
CA ILE A 86 -14.63 -8.19 -7.01
C ILE A 86 -16.02 -8.01 -7.63
N ASP A 87 -16.12 -7.23 -8.71
CA ASP A 87 -17.36 -6.90 -9.44
C ASP A 87 -18.49 -6.40 -8.52
N ARG A 88 -18.19 -5.38 -7.72
CA ARG A 88 -19.18 -4.75 -6.81
C ARG A 88 -19.15 -3.24 -6.94
N PRO A 89 -20.29 -2.54 -6.81
CA PRO A 89 -20.34 -1.10 -6.92
C PRO A 89 -19.61 -0.38 -5.78
N LEU A 90 -19.03 0.78 -6.09
CA LEU A 90 -18.49 1.70 -5.10
C LEU A 90 -19.60 2.34 -4.27
N LYS A 91 -19.41 2.37 -2.95
CA LYS A 91 -20.30 3.07 -2.03
C LYS A 91 -19.72 4.44 -1.74
N TYR A 92 -20.33 5.51 -2.25
CA TYR A 92 -19.77 6.86 -2.08
C TYR A 92 -19.52 7.25 -0.60
N GLY A 93 -20.43 6.89 0.30
CA GLY A 93 -20.29 7.19 1.73
C GLY A 93 -19.07 6.56 2.42
N ILE A 94 -18.44 5.50 1.88
CA ILE A 94 -17.18 5.00 2.45
C ILE A 94 -15.98 5.87 2.01
N LEU A 95 -16.05 6.47 0.82
CA LEU A 95 -15.01 7.34 0.29
C LEU A 95 -14.95 8.62 1.13
N GLU A 96 -16.11 9.23 1.40
CA GLU A 96 -16.24 10.41 2.27
C GLU A 96 -15.68 10.14 3.67
N LYS A 97 -16.02 8.99 4.28
CA LYS A 97 -15.46 8.60 5.58
C LYS A 97 -13.93 8.52 5.59
N ASN A 98 -13.30 8.07 4.51
CA ASN A 98 -11.84 8.04 4.42
C ASN A 98 -11.25 9.45 4.27
N ILE A 99 -11.93 10.34 3.53
CA ILE A 99 -11.52 11.75 3.42
C ILE A 99 -11.58 12.41 4.79
N GLU A 100 -12.71 12.32 5.47
CA GLU A 100 -12.90 12.86 6.83
C GLU A 100 -11.82 12.35 7.78
N TYR A 101 -11.57 11.04 7.77
CA TYR A 101 -10.53 10.42 8.59
C TYR A 101 -9.14 11.01 8.32
N ILE A 102 -8.73 11.17 7.05
CA ILE A 102 -7.41 11.73 6.71
C ILE A 102 -7.28 13.17 7.18
N TYR A 103 -8.30 14.00 6.97
CA TYR A 103 -8.25 15.39 7.40
C TYR A 103 -8.24 15.53 8.92
N GLU A 104 -8.92 14.65 9.65
CA GLU A 104 -8.80 14.58 11.11
C GLU A 104 -7.38 14.17 11.54
N GLU A 105 -6.74 13.22 10.87
CA GLU A 105 -5.34 12.86 11.14
C GLU A 105 -4.37 13.99 10.79
N ILE A 106 -4.60 14.73 9.70
CA ILE A 106 -3.83 15.93 9.32
C ILE A 106 -3.94 17.00 10.40
N LYS A 107 -5.15 17.25 10.91
CA LYS A 107 -5.39 18.20 11.99
C LYS A 107 -4.64 17.80 13.25
N LYS A 108 -4.76 16.55 13.70
CA LYS A 108 -4.03 16.04 14.88
C LYS A 108 -2.51 16.15 14.70
N TYR A 109 -1.99 15.75 13.54
CA TYR A 109 -0.57 15.84 13.23
C TYR A 109 -0.09 17.30 13.22
N SER A 110 -0.86 18.21 12.63
CA SER A 110 -0.52 19.63 12.53
C SER A 110 -0.50 20.30 13.90
N LEU A 111 -1.52 20.06 14.73
CA LEU A 111 -1.59 20.60 16.09
C LEU A 111 -0.45 20.08 16.99
N SER A 112 -0.13 18.78 16.92
CA SER A 112 0.99 18.20 17.67
C SER A 112 2.37 18.71 17.22
N ASN A 113 2.48 19.26 16.01
CA ASN A 113 3.71 19.87 15.48
C ASN A 113 3.68 21.42 15.49
N ASN A 114 2.70 22.04 16.16
CA ASN A 114 2.51 23.49 16.24
C ASN A 114 2.36 24.18 14.87
N PHE A 115 1.75 23.51 13.89
CA PHE A 115 1.41 24.13 12.62
C PHE A 115 0.08 24.87 12.74
N THR A 116 0.10 26.18 12.53
CA THR A 116 -1.10 27.03 12.55
C THR A 116 -1.88 26.96 11.25
N ASP A 117 -1.18 26.73 10.13
CA ASP A 117 -1.76 26.61 8.80
C ASP A 117 -1.58 25.18 8.28
N TYR A 118 -2.68 24.52 7.93
CA TYR A 118 -2.71 23.18 7.33
C TYR A 118 -3.92 23.04 6.40
N PRO A 119 -3.87 22.14 5.40
CA PRO A 119 -4.98 21.95 4.48
C PRO A 119 -6.23 21.45 5.20
N THR A 120 -7.38 21.99 4.80
CA THR A 120 -8.72 21.60 5.28
C THR A 120 -9.57 21.08 4.13
N THR A 121 -10.59 20.30 4.43
CA THR A 121 -11.56 19.87 3.42
C THR A 121 -12.22 21.07 2.75
N LEU A 122 -12.36 20.99 1.44
CA LEU A 122 -13.17 21.85 0.60
C LEU A 122 -14.31 21.00 0.03
N SER A 123 -15.26 21.63 -0.64
CA SER A 123 -16.31 20.90 -1.37
C SER A 123 -15.95 20.90 -2.85
N LEU A 124 -15.03 20.03 -3.24
CA LEU A 124 -14.67 19.84 -4.65
C LEU A 124 -15.75 19.06 -5.40
N ASP A 125 -16.11 19.53 -6.60
CA ASP A 125 -17.06 18.87 -7.49
C ASP A 125 -16.34 17.86 -8.40
N PHE A 126 -16.40 16.58 -8.04
CA PHE A 126 -15.77 15.49 -8.78
C PHE A 126 -16.65 14.91 -9.91
N ILE A 127 -17.89 15.40 -10.10
CA ILE A 127 -18.84 14.84 -11.07
C ILE A 127 -18.29 14.94 -12.51
N LYS A 128 -17.44 15.93 -12.78
CA LYS A 128 -16.95 16.26 -14.13
C LYS A 128 -15.73 15.43 -14.56
N VAL A 129 -15.24 14.51 -13.73
CA VAL A 129 -13.93 13.89 -13.96
C VAL A 129 -13.98 12.37 -13.98
N ASP A 130 -13.29 11.80 -14.97
CA ASP A 130 -13.19 10.36 -15.18
C ASP A 130 -12.00 9.76 -14.42
N PHE A 131 -12.27 8.94 -13.40
CA PHE A 131 -11.25 8.23 -12.63
C PHE A 131 -10.86 6.87 -13.22
N SER A 132 -11.53 6.42 -14.29
CA SER A 132 -11.32 5.11 -14.91
C SER A 132 -9.86 4.82 -15.29
N PRO A 133 -9.04 5.79 -15.75
CA PRO A 133 -7.64 5.55 -16.03
C PRO A 133 -6.85 5.10 -14.79
N PHE A 134 -6.98 5.79 -13.66
CA PHE A 134 -6.29 5.43 -12.41
C PHE A 134 -6.73 4.05 -11.91
N ILE A 135 -8.03 3.79 -11.95
CA ILE A 135 -8.60 2.50 -11.55
C ILE A 135 -8.05 1.38 -12.44
N LYS A 136 -8.07 1.56 -13.77
CA LYS A 136 -7.60 0.55 -14.72
C LYS A 136 -6.12 0.22 -14.52
N ASP A 137 -5.28 1.23 -14.31
CA ASP A 137 -3.84 1.04 -14.14
C ASP A 137 -3.53 0.22 -12.87
N LEU A 138 -4.15 0.55 -11.74
CA LEU A 138 -3.97 -0.23 -10.51
C LEU A 138 -4.60 -1.63 -10.60
N THR A 139 -5.79 -1.77 -11.21
CA THR A 139 -6.41 -3.10 -11.43
C THR A 139 -5.50 -4.01 -12.24
N ASN A 140 -4.96 -3.53 -13.36
CA ASN A 140 -4.03 -4.31 -14.18
C ASN A 140 -2.81 -4.73 -13.37
N LYS A 141 -2.25 -3.80 -12.59
CA LYS A 141 -1.08 -4.06 -11.75
C LYS A 141 -1.35 -5.13 -10.68
N ARG A 142 -2.51 -5.09 -10.03
CA ARG A 142 -2.96 -6.14 -9.09
C ARG A 142 -3.17 -7.48 -9.77
N MET A 143 -3.78 -7.49 -10.97
CA MET A 143 -3.99 -8.73 -11.71
C MET A 143 -2.68 -9.41 -12.12
N GLU A 144 -1.64 -8.64 -12.46
CA GLU A 144 -0.29 -9.15 -12.70
C GLU A 144 0.29 -9.82 -11.44
N GLU A 145 0.23 -9.14 -10.30
CA GLU A 145 0.66 -9.70 -9.02
C GLU A 145 -0.08 -10.99 -8.65
N MET A 146 -1.40 -11.02 -8.84
CA MET A 146 -2.23 -12.19 -8.52
C MET A 146 -1.81 -13.42 -9.33
N LYS A 147 -1.30 -13.23 -10.56
CA LYS A 147 -0.82 -14.31 -11.45
C LYS A 147 0.64 -14.71 -11.23
N ALA A 148 1.45 -13.85 -10.63
CA ALA A 148 2.88 -14.10 -10.42
C ALA A 148 3.13 -15.25 -9.42
N ASN A 149 4.28 -15.93 -9.53
CA ASN A 149 4.62 -17.05 -8.67
C ASN A 149 4.98 -16.58 -7.25
N ASP A 150 4.44 -17.24 -6.23
CA ASP A 150 4.62 -16.82 -4.84
C ASP A 150 6.08 -16.98 -4.36
N SER A 151 6.76 -18.07 -4.77
CA SER A 151 8.16 -18.29 -4.42
C SER A 151 9.09 -17.25 -5.06
N GLU A 152 8.79 -16.81 -6.28
CA GLU A 152 9.53 -15.73 -6.94
C GLU A 152 9.36 -14.41 -6.19
N ILE A 153 8.12 -14.04 -5.84
CA ILE A 153 7.83 -12.81 -5.08
C ILE A 153 8.57 -12.83 -3.73
N ILE A 154 8.50 -13.93 -2.98
CA ILE A 154 9.16 -14.06 -1.68
C ILE A 154 10.68 -13.93 -1.82
N ASN A 155 11.26 -14.56 -2.83
CA ASN A 155 12.70 -14.46 -3.09
C ASN A 155 13.11 -13.04 -3.51
N ASP A 156 12.29 -12.33 -4.28
CA ASP A 156 12.54 -10.93 -4.62
C ASP A 156 12.49 -10.02 -3.39
N ILE A 157 11.51 -10.21 -2.50
CA ILE A 157 11.44 -9.47 -1.23
C ILE A 157 12.69 -9.75 -0.39
N ALA A 158 13.08 -11.02 -0.28
CA ALA A 158 14.28 -11.44 0.44
C ALA A 158 15.54 -10.79 -0.14
N TYR A 159 15.70 -10.82 -1.47
CA TYR A 159 16.88 -10.33 -2.17
C TYR A 159 17.05 -8.82 -2.09
N ASP A 160 15.94 -8.07 -2.21
CA ASP A 160 15.92 -6.61 -2.18
C ASP A 160 15.80 -6.06 -0.73
N SER A 161 15.80 -6.92 0.29
CA SER A 161 15.71 -6.50 1.70
C SER A 161 17.01 -5.87 2.21
N LYS A 162 16.88 -4.91 3.14
CA LYS A 162 18.03 -4.35 3.86
C LYS A 162 18.83 -5.42 4.61
N LEU A 163 18.16 -6.46 5.13
CA LEU A 163 18.83 -7.57 5.81
C LEU A 163 19.77 -8.32 4.85
N MET A 164 19.40 -8.50 3.58
CA MET A 164 20.27 -9.08 2.55
C MET A 164 21.46 -8.17 2.22
N GLU A 165 21.26 -6.85 2.17
CA GLU A 165 22.37 -5.90 2.00
C GLU A 165 23.40 -6.04 3.13
N GLU A 166 22.94 -6.14 4.38
CA GLU A 166 23.79 -6.36 5.56
C GLU A 166 24.55 -7.69 5.46
N ILE A 167 23.88 -8.76 5.01
CA ILE A 167 24.51 -10.07 4.78
C ILE A 167 25.59 -9.98 3.68
N LYS A 168 25.33 -9.27 2.57
CA LYS A 168 26.30 -9.05 1.47
C LYS A 168 27.53 -8.24 1.89
N ILE A 169 27.38 -7.35 2.86
CA ILE A 169 28.50 -6.61 3.44
C ILE A 169 29.35 -7.52 4.34
N LYS A 170 28.70 -8.30 5.20
CA LYS A 170 29.38 -9.15 6.20
C LYS A 170 30.04 -10.39 5.59
N TYR A 171 29.40 -11.02 4.61
CA TYR A 171 29.82 -12.31 4.07
C TYR A 171 30.18 -12.22 2.57
N PRO A 172 31.44 -12.51 2.17
CA PRO A 172 31.86 -12.42 0.77
C PRO A 172 31.07 -13.32 -0.18
N TRP A 173 30.68 -14.53 0.25
CA TRP A 173 29.91 -15.47 -0.56
C TRP A 173 28.52 -14.93 -0.93
N ALA A 174 27.93 -14.10 -0.07
CA ALA A 174 26.57 -13.58 -0.27
C ALA A 174 26.46 -12.61 -1.45
N LYS A 175 27.58 -12.02 -1.88
CA LYS A 175 27.64 -11.17 -3.08
C LYS A 175 27.27 -11.92 -4.36
N ASN A 176 27.42 -13.25 -4.36
CA ASN A 176 27.13 -14.11 -5.50
C ASN A 176 25.78 -14.85 -5.38
N VAL A 177 24.99 -14.58 -4.34
CA VAL A 177 23.66 -15.18 -4.17
C VAL A 177 22.75 -14.69 -5.30
N LYS A 178 22.13 -15.62 -6.01
CA LYS A 178 21.09 -15.33 -7.02
C LYS A 178 19.76 -15.04 -6.33
N ARG A 179 18.87 -14.28 -6.99
CA ARG A 179 17.51 -13.96 -6.52
C ARG A 179 16.76 -15.20 -6.04
N GLU A 180 16.72 -16.26 -6.84
CA GLU A 180 16.05 -17.54 -6.55
C GLU A 180 16.54 -18.26 -5.27
N ASN A 181 17.72 -17.89 -4.74
CA ASN A 181 18.30 -18.46 -3.53
C ASN A 181 18.34 -17.46 -2.37
N ALA A 182 17.67 -16.31 -2.48
CA ALA A 182 17.77 -15.24 -1.51
C ALA A 182 17.26 -15.64 -0.13
N VAL A 183 16.15 -16.37 -0.05
CA VAL A 183 15.61 -16.86 1.23
C VAL A 183 16.64 -17.78 1.94
N ARG A 184 17.30 -18.66 1.19
CA ARG A 184 18.30 -19.61 1.74
C ARG A 184 19.52 -18.91 2.33
N ALA A 185 19.90 -17.75 1.81
CA ALA A 185 21.03 -17.00 2.35
C ALA A 185 20.81 -16.59 3.83
N PHE A 186 19.57 -16.41 4.26
CA PHE A 186 19.25 -16.10 5.66
C PHE A 186 19.57 -17.25 6.60
N GLN A 187 19.34 -18.50 6.18
CA GLN A 187 19.74 -19.70 6.92
C GLN A 187 21.27 -19.77 7.06
N LEU A 188 22.00 -19.65 5.95
CA LEU A 188 23.48 -19.71 5.93
C LEU A 188 24.16 -18.58 6.73
N SER A 189 23.44 -17.50 6.98
CA SER A 189 23.93 -16.33 7.74
C SER A 189 23.49 -16.32 9.21
N GLU A 190 22.74 -17.34 9.66
CA GLU A 190 22.14 -17.47 11.00
C GLU A 190 21.14 -16.35 11.34
N ARG A 191 20.49 -15.75 10.33
CA ARG A 191 19.50 -14.65 10.49
C ARG A 191 18.07 -15.07 10.18
N VAL A 192 17.74 -16.34 10.45
CA VAL A 192 16.42 -16.93 10.16
C VAL A 192 15.31 -16.17 10.88
N ASN A 193 15.43 -15.97 12.20
CA ASN A 193 14.39 -15.31 12.99
C ASN A 193 14.15 -13.85 12.55
N GLU A 194 15.23 -13.10 12.30
CA GLU A 194 15.15 -11.72 11.83
C GLU A 194 14.45 -11.62 10.47
N PHE A 195 14.74 -12.57 9.56
CA PHE A 195 14.07 -12.62 8.27
C PHE A 195 12.59 -12.99 8.40
N VAL A 196 12.26 -13.96 9.26
CA VAL A 196 10.86 -14.36 9.51
C VAL A 196 10.05 -13.18 10.06
N GLU A 197 10.58 -12.45 11.04
CA GLU A 197 9.92 -11.25 11.57
C GLU A 197 9.74 -10.16 10.49
N TYR A 198 10.76 -9.98 9.64
CA TYR A 198 10.71 -9.01 8.54
C TYR A 198 9.67 -9.36 7.47
N ILE A 199 9.56 -10.63 7.08
CA ILE A 199 8.74 -11.06 5.94
C ILE A 199 7.26 -11.20 6.31
N ILE A 200 6.93 -11.40 7.59
CA ILE A 200 5.57 -11.67 8.06
C ILE A 200 4.52 -10.67 7.53
N PRO A 201 4.71 -9.34 7.63
CA PRO A 201 3.73 -8.40 7.11
C PRO A 201 3.51 -8.59 5.61
N PHE A 202 4.57 -8.82 4.83
CA PHE A 202 4.47 -9.05 3.38
C PHE A 202 3.62 -10.28 3.05
N ILE A 203 3.73 -11.35 3.85
CA ILE A 203 2.89 -12.55 3.68
C ILE A 203 1.41 -12.21 3.79
N TYR A 204 1.03 -11.39 4.79
CA TYR A 204 -0.37 -10.99 4.99
C TYR A 204 -0.93 -10.27 3.77
N TYR A 205 -0.21 -9.26 3.27
CA TYR A 205 -0.68 -8.50 2.12
C TYR A 205 -0.61 -9.30 0.81
N LEU A 206 0.33 -10.23 0.65
CA LEU A 206 0.38 -11.13 -0.51
C LEU A 206 -0.80 -12.09 -0.50
N ALA A 207 -1.09 -12.73 0.64
CA ALA A 207 -2.26 -13.60 0.76
C ALA A 207 -3.56 -12.82 0.55
N ALA A 208 -3.71 -11.65 1.18
CA ALA A 208 -4.90 -10.82 1.04
C ALA A 208 -5.11 -10.33 -0.40
N SER A 209 -4.00 -10.12 -1.11
CA SER A 209 -3.96 -9.79 -2.52
C SER A 209 -4.48 -10.94 -3.40
N LYS A 210 -3.98 -12.15 -3.17
CA LYS A 210 -4.23 -13.34 -3.98
C LYS A 210 -5.67 -13.85 -3.83
N THR A 211 -6.22 -13.75 -2.62
CA THR A 211 -7.56 -14.24 -2.29
C THR A 211 -8.64 -13.16 -2.40
N LEU A 212 -8.28 -11.95 -2.87
CA LEU A 212 -9.16 -10.77 -2.90
C LEU A 212 -9.74 -10.38 -1.53
N HIS A 213 -9.18 -10.91 -0.43
CA HIS A 213 -9.67 -10.65 0.92
C HIS A 213 -9.53 -9.17 1.29
N PHE A 214 -8.44 -8.51 0.89
CA PHE A 214 -8.31 -7.06 1.07
C PHE A 214 -9.46 -6.32 0.37
N ASP A 215 -9.76 -6.71 -0.87
CA ASP A 215 -10.74 -6.05 -1.73
C ASP A 215 -12.18 -6.22 -1.18
N TYR A 216 -12.54 -7.42 -0.71
CA TYR A 216 -13.83 -7.66 -0.05
C TYR A 216 -13.98 -6.86 1.24
N THR A 217 -12.94 -6.84 2.07
CA THR A 217 -12.95 -6.14 3.36
C THR A 217 -13.02 -4.62 3.14
N LEU A 218 -12.28 -4.08 2.16
CA LEU A 218 -12.21 -2.66 1.88
C LEU A 218 -13.58 -2.06 1.55
N LEU A 219 -14.41 -2.72 0.74
CA LEU A 219 -15.70 -2.14 0.31
C LEU A 219 -16.72 -1.89 1.45
N SER A 220 -16.45 -2.38 2.65
CA SER A 220 -17.30 -2.17 3.83
C SER A 220 -16.59 -1.44 4.98
N ASN A 221 -15.30 -1.13 4.85
CA ASN A 221 -14.47 -0.59 5.92
C ASN A 221 -13.63 0.59 5.43
N THR A 222 -13.05 1.38 6.33
CA THR A 222 -12.01 2.35 5.95
C THR A 222 -10.73 1.63 5.54
N ILE A 223 -9.81 2.33 4.85
CA ILE A 223 -8.49 1.75 4.51
C ILE A 223 -7.76 1.34 5.79
N SER A 224 -7.78 2.19 6.82
CA SER A 224 -7.15 1.92 8.12
C SER A 224 -7.72 0.69 8.83
N ASP A 225 -9.04 0.51 8.81
CA ASP A 225 -9.67 -0.67 9.44
C ASP A 225 -9.41 -1.94 8.63
N THR A 226 -9.38 -1.83 7.30
CA THR A 226 -9.02 -2.95 6.41
C THR A 226 -7.61 -3.45 6.69
N ILE A 227 -6.65 -2.53 6.85
CA ILE A 227 -5.26 -2.84 7.23
C ILE A 227 -5.22 -3.60 8.56
N LYS A 228 -5.90 -3.10 9.59
CA LYS A 228 -5.95 -3.76 10.90
C LYS A 228 -6.50 -5.17 10.81
N LEU A 229 -7.64 -5.35 10.12
CA LEU A 229 -8.28 -6.66 9.96
C LEU A 229 -7.36 -7.66 9.25
N VAL A 230 -6.71 -7.22 8.15
CA VAL A 230 -5.75 -8.07 7.41
C VAL A 230 -4.60 -8.51 8.30
N GLU A 231 -4.00 -7.60 9.08
CA GLU A 231 -2.88 -7.92 9.97
C GLU A 231 -3.31 -8.79 11.17
N GLU A 232 -4.46 -8.52 11.77
CA GLU A 232 -5.00 -9.30 12.91
C GLU A 232 -5.39 -10.72 12.48
N GLU A 233 -6.11 -10.88 11.37
CA GLU A 233 -6.46 -12.19 10.82
C GLU A 233 -5.23 -12.95 10.32
N GLY A 234 -4.28 -12.27 9.69
CA GLY A 234 -3.02 -12.87 9.25
C GLY A 234 -2.16 -13.36 10.41
N SER A 235 -2.09 -12.58 11.50
CA SER A 235 -1.40 -12.95 12.73
C SER A 235 -2.01 -14.19 13.39
N ARG A 236 -3.34 -14.25 13.46
CA ARG A 236 -4.05 -15.44 13.96
C ARG A 236 -3.78 -16.67 13.08
N ALA A 237 -3.77 -16.52 11.76
CA ALA A 237 -3.54 -17.63 10.83
C ALA A 237 -2.17 -18.34 11.01
N ILE A 238 -1.14 -17.61 11.47
CA ILE A 238 0.17 -18.19 11.76
C ILE A 238 0.20 -18.91 13.12
N LYS A 239 -0.56 -18.41 14.11
CA LYS A 239 -0.52 -18.90 15.50
C LYS A 239 -1.50 -20.05 15.77
N GLU A 240 -2.65 -20.07 15.10
CA GLU A 240 -3.76 -20.97 15.38
C GLU A 240 -3.78 -22.18 14.42
N GLN A 241 -4.29 -23.33 14.91
CA GLN A 241 -4.34 -24.55 14.10
C GLN A 241 -5.56 -24.63 13.18
N GLU A 242 -6.69 -24.03 13.58
CA GLU A 242 -7.94 -24.02 12.80
C GLU A 242 -7.98 -22.83 11.83
N MET A 243 -8.28 -23.11 10.56
CA MET A 243 -8.38 -22.10 9.51
C MET A 243 -9.80 -22.05 8.98
N SER A 244 -10.44 -20.90 9.10
CA SER A 244 -11.84 -20.70 8.71
C SER A 244 -12.00 -20.05 7.33
N SER A 245 -10.99 -19.34 6.83
CA SER A 245 -11.07 -18.61 5.56
C SER A 245 -10.01 -19.00 4.53
N GLU A 246 -10.27 -18.71 3.25
CA GLU A 246 -9.28 -18.85 2.16
C GLU A 246 -8.04 -17.98 2.38
N TYR A 247 -8.23 -16.76 2.90
CA TYR A 247 -7.15 -15.87 3.29
C TYR A 247 -6.21 -16.51 4.32
N GLN A 248 -6.76 -17.04 5.41
CA GLN A 248 -5.96 -17.69 6.47
C GLN A 248 -5.19 -18.90 5.94
N ARG A 249 -5.83 -19.72 5.07
CA ARG A 249 -5.17 -20.84 4.40
C ARG A 249 -3.99 -20.37 3.55
N LYS A 250 -4.18 -19.30 2.77
CA LYS A 250 -3.10 -18.75 1.93
C LYS A 250 -1.96 -18.16 2.74
N VAL A 251 -2.24 -17.45 3.83
CA VAL A 251 -1.20 -16.95 4.77
C VAL A 251 -0.35 -18.10 5.27
N ARG A 252 -0.98 -19.19 5.72
CA ARG A 252 -0.26 -20.35 6.25
C ARG A 252 0.55 -21.08 5.18
N GLU A 253 0.00 -21.23 3.98
CA GLU A 253 0.71 -21.81 2.83
C GLU A 253 2.00 -21.03 2.52
N LEU A 254 1.91 -19.71 2.40
CA LEU A 254 3.07 -18.83 2.15
C LEU A 254 4.09 -18.89 3.29
N TYR A 255 3.62 -18.92 4.54
CA TYR A 255 4.48 -19.07 5.70
C TYR A 255 5.21 -20.42 5.70
N GLN A 256 4.51 -21.52 5.43
CA GLN A 256 5.11 -22.85 5.35
C GLN A 256 6.11 -22.98 4.19
N LEU A 257 5.84 -22.34 3.06
CA LEU A 257 6.79 -22.25 1.94
C LEU A 257 8.12 -21.63 2.39
N ILE A 258 8.07 -20.55 3.17
CA ILE A 258 9.27 -19.88 3.70
C ILE A 258 10.00 -20.79 4.70
N ILE A 259 9.29 -21.33 5.69
CA ILE A 259 9.88 -22.19 6.72
C ILE A 259 10.50 -23.44 6.11
N THR A 260 9.84 -24.08 5.15
CA THR A 260 10.38 -25.24 4.44
C THR A 260 11.66 -24.90 3.68
N THR A 261 11.71 -23.70 3.07
CA THR A 261 12.91 -23.23 2.35
C THR A 261 14.07 -22.94 3.30
N LEU A 262 13.78 -22.49 4.53
CA LEU A 262 14.75 -22.16 5.57
C LEU A 262 15.20 -23.37 6.40
N ASN A 263 14.43 -24.46 6.43
CA ASN A 263 14.73 -25.69 7.18
C ASN A 263 15.33 -26.81 6.32
N TYR A 264 15.60 -26.53 5.04
CA TYR A 264 16.23 -27.52 4.16
C TYR A 264 17.74 -27.56 4.48
N PHE A 265 18.11 -28.29 5.55
CA PHE A 265 19.37 -28.96 5.91
C PHE A 265 19.48 -29.10 7.44
#